data_AF-A0A815XV06-F1
#
_entry.id   AF-A0A815XV06-F1
#
_cell.length_a   1.000
_cell.length_b   1.000
_cell.length_c   1.000
_cell.angle_alpha   90.00
_cell.angle_beta   90.00
_cell.angle_gamma   90.00
#
_symmetry.space_group_name_H-M   'P 1'
#
loop_
_entity.id
_entity.type
_entity.pdbx_description
1 polymer ?
#
loop_
_entity_poly.entity_id
_entity_poly.type
_entity_poly.pdbx_seq_one_letter_code
_entity_poly.pdbx_strand_id
1 'polypeptide(L)'
;MNSDIRLTTTSSRLTILGLYALGIILIAIYTANFSSFLTLNRGQSFISGIDDIKNGVLPFSRIGIVTNSAVSDYYIRNISTHYYSLSSVEETYSRLLDHTIDASIWDSSILEYAVNNYYCNELIVTGVGFIKSSFAIVLPKNWLYKKDLDVNIVSLRESQKLELFEKVWMNHRECSSSSSSSLNHVDGPK
;
A
#
# COMPACT_ATOMS: atom_id res chain seq x y z
N MET A 1 -7.78 -37.66 37.13
CA MET A 1 -7.83 -38.87 36.28
C MET A 1 -6.59 -38.88 35.41
N ASN A 2 -5.49 -39.46 35.91
CA ASN A 2 -4.31 -39.76 35.10
C ASN A 2 -4.47 -41.17 34.57
N SER A 3 -4.78 -41.31 33.28
CA SER A 3 -4.75 -42.60 32.59
C SER A 3 -3.37 -42.80 31.98
N ASP A 4 -2.50 -43.55 32.66
CA ASP A 4 -1.25 -44.04 32.09
C ASP A 4 -1.57 -45.08 31.00
N ILE A 5 -1.64 -44.64 29.74
CA ILE A 5 -1.89 -45.52 28.59
C ILE A 5 -0.60 -46.29 28.29
N ARG A 6 -0.44 -47.47 28.90
CA ARG A 6 0.66 -48.41 28.61
C ARG A 6 0.35 -49.22 27.35
N LEU A 7 0.94 -48.83 26.23
CA LEU A 7 0.83 -49.56 24.96
C LEU A 7 1.80 -50.75 24.93
N THR A 8 1.27 -51.97 24.86
CA THR A 8 2.06 -53.21 25.00
C THR A 8 2.43 -53.85 23.66
N THR A 9 1.82 -53.44 22.55
CA THR A 9 2.03 -54.03 21.21
C THR A 9 2.74 -53.06 20.26
N THR A 10 3.73 -53.55 19.49
CA THR A 10 4.56 -52.77 18.56
C THR A 10 3.75 -52.08 17.45
N SER A 11 2.73 -52.75 16.91
CA SER A 11 1.84 -52.18 15.90
C SER A 11 1.04 -50.97 16.42
N SER A 12 0.60 -50.99 17.68
CA SER A 12 -0.13 -49.89 18.31
C SER A 12 0.77 -48.67 18.61
N ARG A 13 2.07 -48.89 18.80
CA ARG A 13 3.04 -47.79 18.95
C ARG A 13 3.21 -47.01 17.65
N LEU A 14 3.27 -47.72 16.51
CA LEU A 14 3.42 -47.10 15.19
C LEU A 14 2.19 -46.26 14.79
N THR A 15 0.98 -46.76 15.05
CA THR A 15 -0.25 -46.02 14.73
C THR A 15 -0.38 -44.74 15.55
N ILE A 16 0.00 -44.78 16.83
CA ILE A 16 -0.08 -43.61 17.73
C ILE A 16 0.99 -42.58 17.40
N LEU A 17 2.21 -43.00 17.02
CA LEU A 17 3.23 -42.08 16.51
C LEU A 17 2.75 -41.39 15.23
N GLY A 18 2.14 -42.14 14.30
CA GLY A 18 1.54 -41.58 13.09
C GLY A 18 0.41 -40.59 13.39
N LEU A 19 -0.48 -40.93 14.32
CA LEU A 19 -1.59 -40.06 14.72
C LEU A 19 -1.09 -38.79 15.43
N TYR A 20 -0.06 -38.91 16.27
CA TYR A 20 0.56 -37.77 16.94
C TYR A 20 1.27 -36.85 15.94
N ALA A 21 1.99 -37.41 14.98
CA ALA A 21 2.60 -36.64 13.89
C ALA A 21 1.53 -35.89 13.08
N LEU A 22 0.41 -36.55 12.75
CA LEU A 22 -0.70 -35.92 12.06
C LEU A 22 -1.35 -34.81 12.89
N GLY A 23 -1.51 -35.00 14.20
CA GLY A 23 -2.01 -33.98 15.12
C GLY A 23 -1.11 -32.74 15.17
N ILE A 24 0.21 -32.93 15.26
CA ILE A 24 1.18 -31.82 15.22
C ILE A 24 1.08 -31.05 13.89
N ILE A 25 1.00 -31.76 12.76
CA ILE A 25 0.89 -31.13 11.43
C ILE A 25 -0.38 -30.27 11.34
N LEU A 26 -1.53 -30.76 11.82
CA LEU A 26 -2.78 -30.00 11.82
C LEU A 26 -2.69 -28.73 12.67
N ILE A 27 -2.12 -28.83 13.88
CA ILE A 27 -1.94 -27.66 14.76
C ILE A 27 -0.97 -26.66 14.12
N ALA A 28 0.10 -27.13 13.49
CA ALA A 28 1.05 -26.28 12.77
C ALA A 28 0.40 -25.54 11.60
N ILE A 29 -0.45 -26.21 10.79
CA ILE A 29 -1.18 -25.58 9.69
C ILE A 29 -2.16 -24.52 10.21
N TYR A 30 -2.91 -24.82 11.28
CA TYR A 30 -3.82 -23.85 11.89
C TYR A 30 -3.05 -22.62 12.41
N THR A 31 -1.93 -22.85 13.09
CA THR A 31 -1.05 -21.78 13.60
C THR A 31 -0.44 -20.97 12.45
N ALA A 32 -0.06 -21.60 11.34
CA ALA A 32 0.45 -20.93 10.15
C ALA A 32 -0.60 -20.03 9.50
N ASN A 33 -1.84 -20.52 9.34
CA ASN A 33 -2.95 -19.72 8.81
C ASN A 33 -3.30 -18.55 9.74
N PHE A 34 -3.32 -18.78 11.05
CA PHE A 34 -3.54 -17.74 12.05
C PHE A 34 -2.42 -16.68 12.04
N SER A 35 -1.16 -17.11 11.96
CA SER A 35 -0.01 -16.22 11.84
C SER A 35 -0.03 -15.41 10.53
N SER A 36 -0.46 -16.04 9.43
CA SER A 36 -0.66 -15.36 8.14
C SER A 36 -1.72 -14.27 8.26
N PHE A 37 -2.86 -14.55 8.88
CA PHE A 37 -3.90 -13.55 9.14
C PHE A 37 -3.36 -12.38 9.99
N LEU A 38 -2.63 -12.66 11.06
CA LEU A 38 -2.02 -11.62 11.90
C LEU A 38 -0.97 -10.79 11.18
N THR A 39 -0.25 -11.37 10.22
CA THR A 39 0.74 -10.66 9.41
C THR A 39 0.07 -9.76 8.38
N LEU A 40 -1.04 -10.21 7.80
CA LEU A 40 -1.83 -9.42 6.84
C LEU A 40 -2.58 -8.25 7.51
N ASN A 41 -2.94 -8.36 8.78
CA ASN A 41 -3.72 -7.32 9.47
C ASN A 41 -2.87 -6.18 10.07
N ARG A 42 -1.58 -6.08 9.71
CA ARG A 42 -0.69 -4.99 10.17
C ARG A 42 -0.87 -3.76 9.29
N GLY A 43 -1.71 -2.83 9.75
CA GLY A 43 -1.95 -1.54 9.11
C GLY A 43 -3.35 -1.50 8.52
N GLN A 44 -4.33 -1.16 9.36
CA GLN A 44 -5.66 -0.79 8.87
C GLN A 44 -5.51 0.53 8.11
N SER A 45 -5.23 0.43 6.82
CA SER A 45 -5.54 1.53 5.94
C SER A 45 -7.06 1.63 5.85
N PHE A 46 -7.59 2.83 6.07
CA PHE A 46 -9.02 3.09 5.99
C PHE A 46 -9.57 2.85 4.56
N ILE A 47 -8.70 2.86 3.55
CA ILE A 47 -9.03 2.68 2.13
C ILE A 47 -8.05 1.67 1.54
N SER A 48 -8.56 0.54 1.07
CA SER A 48 -7.77 -0.53 0.44
C SER A 48 -7.59 -0.32 -1.07
N GLY A 49 -8.39 0.54 -1.69
CA GLY A 49 -8.25 0.85 -3.11
C GLY A 49 -9.36 1.72 -3.67
N ILE A 50 -9.36 1.84 -4.99
CA ILE A 50 -10.30 2.69 -5.73
C ILE A 50 -11.76 2.21 -5.62
N ASP A 51 -11.98 0.91 -5.37
CA ASP A 51 -13.32 0.34 -5.27
C ASP A 51 -14.03 0.75 -3.97
N ASP A 52 -13.29 0.93 -2.87
CA ASP A 52 -13.85 1.47 -1.61
C ASP A 52 -14.36 2.90 -1.80
N ILE A 53 -13.64 3.69 -2.60
CA ILE A 53 -14.05 5.05 -2.98
C ILE A 53 -15.32 5.01 -3.83
N LYS A 54 -15.43 4.10 -4.80
CA LYS A 54 -16.65 3.93 -5.62
C LYS A 54 -17.84 3.47 -4.82
N ASN A 55 -17.62 2.61 -3.83
CA ASN A 55 -18.65 2.08 -2.94
C ASN A 55 -19.09 3.10 -1.87
N GLY A 56 -18.47 4.29 -1.83
CA GLY A 56 -18.85 5.36 -0.93
C GLY A 56 -18.44 5.13 0.52
N VAL A 57 -17.35 4.38 0.75
CA VAL A 57 -16.76 4.23 2.10
C VAL A 57 -16.39 5.61 2.68
N LEU A 58 -15.99 6.54 1.82
CA LEU A 58 -15.83 7.96 2.15
C LEU A 58 -16.86 8.83 1.43
N PRO A 59 -17.33 9.90 2.09
CA PRO A 59 -18.06 10.95 1.38
C PRO A 59 -17.16 11.61 0.33
N PHE A 60 -17.71 11.82 -0.86
CA PHE A 60 -16.97 12.42 -1.98
C PHE A 60 -16.37 13.80 -1.66
N SER A 61 -16.98 14.56 -0.75
CA SER A 61 -16.48 15.87 -0.28
C SER A 61 -15.19 15.78 0.55
N ARG A 62 -14.80 14.60 1.04
CA ARG A 62 -13.55 14.38 1.78
C ARG A 62 -12.46 13.75 0.91
N ILE A 63 -12.69 13.64 -0.41
CA ILE A 63 -11.72 13.17 -1.38
C ILE A 63 -11.18 14.39 -2.14
N GLY A 64 -9.91 14.70 -1.91
CA GLY A 64 -9.19 15.76 -2.60
C GLY A 64 -8.67 15.33 -3.95
N ILE A 65 -8.93 16.15 -4.98
CA ILE A 65 -8.36 15.93 -6.31
C ILE A 65 -7.91 17.26 -6.92
N VAL A 66 -6.67 17.27 -7.40
CA VAL A 66 -6.11 18.42 -8.11
C VAL A 66 -6.83 18.60 -9.44
N THR A 67 -7.42 19.76 -9.63
CA THR A 67 -8.14 20.11 -10.84
C THR A 67 -7.24 20.20 -12.06
N ASN A 68 -7.83 20.04 -13.25
CA ASN A 68 -7.13 20.16 -14.52
C ASN A 68 -5.95 19.17 -14.67
N SER A 69 -6.11 17.98 -14.08
CA SER A 69 -5.13 16.90 -14.09
C SER A 69 -5.70 15.64 -14.73
N ALA A 70 -4.82 14.76 -15.22
CA ALA A 70 -5.21 13.45 -15.74
C ALA A 70 -5.98 12.62 -14.70
N VAL A 71 -5.65 12.79 -13.41
CA VAL A 71 -6.35 12.13 -12.30
C VAL A 71 -7.78 12.66 -12.15
N SER A 72 -7.98 13.98 -12.27
CA SER A 72 -9.34 14.56 -12.24
C SER A 72 -10.21 14.07 -13.39
N ASP A 73 -9.66 13.99 -14.60
CA ASP A 73 -10.38 13.47 -15.77
C ASP A 73 -10.76 12.00 -15.57
N TYR A 74 -9.86 11.20 -15.03
CA TYR A 74 -10.14 9.80 -14.73
C TYR A 74 -11.23 9.66 -13.66
N TYR A 75 -11.14 10.42 -12.57
CA TYR A 75 -12.08 10.34 -11.46
C TYR A 75 -13.50 10.70 -11.90
N ILE A 76 -13.65 11.80 -12.65
CA ILE A 76 -14.93 12.25 -13.18
C ILE A 76 -15.56 11.19 -14.09
N ARG A 77 -14.74 10.52 -14.92
CA ARG A 77 -15.23 9.51 -15.87
C ARG A 77 -15.64 8.19 -15.21
N ASN A 78 -15.01 7.80 -14.10
CA ASN A 78 -15.13 6.43 -13.56
C ASN A 78 -15.75 6.35 -12.17
N ILE A 79 -15.84 7.46 -11.44
CA ILE A 79 -16.22 7.46 -10.01
C ILE A 79 -17.35 8.45 -9.77
N SER A 80 -17.06 9.74 -9.79
CA SER A 80 -18.04 10.78 -9.45
C SER A 80 -17.61 12.14 -9.98
N THR A 81 -18.58 13.00 -10.27
CA THR A 81 -18.34 14.42 -10.57
C THR A 81 -18.12 15.26 -9.31
N HIS A 82 -18.48 14.73 -8.14
CA HIS A 82 -18.32 15.41 -6.86
C HIS A 82 -16.99 15.00 -6.24
N TYR A 83 -16.17 15.98 -5.88
CA TYR A 83 -14.94 15.81 -5.13
C TYR A 83 -14.53 17.17 -4.54
N TYR A 84 -13.61 17.16 -3.58
CA TYR A 84 -12.99 18.37 -3.08
C TYR A 84 -11.95 18.88 -4.08
N SER A 85 -12.24 20.02 -4.70
CA SER A 85 -11.38 20.63 -5.71
C SER A 85 -10.14 21.24 -5.08
N LEU A 86 -8.97 20.81 -5.55
CA LEU A 86 -7.66 21.34 -5.16
C LEU A 86 -6.99 22.05 -6.34
N SER A 87 -6.22 23.09 -6.04
CA SER A 87 -5.50 23.89 -7.04
C SER A 87 -4.09 23.38 -7.31
N SER A 88 -3.43 22.78 -6.32
CA SER A 88 -2.07 22.26 -6.44
C SER A 88 -1.84 21.01 -5.59
N VAL A 89 -0.74 20.30 -5.87
CA VAL A 89 -0.33 19.10 -5.12
C VAL A 89 0.12 19.47 -3.70
N GLU A 90 0.72 20.64 -3.52
CA GLU A 90 1.13 21.16 -2.21
C GLU A 90 -0.09 21.46 -1.31
N GLU A 91 -1.14 22.04 -1.90
CA GLU A 91 -2.42 22.25 -1.20
C GLU A 91 -3.00 20.92 -0.71
N THR A 92 -2.92 19.86 -1.52
CA THR A 92 -3.35 18.52 -1.14
C THR A 92 -2.75 18.07 0.18
N TYR A 93 -1.42 18.18 0.34
CA TYR A 93 -0.77 17.74 1.58
C TYR A 93 -1.25 18.57 2.77
N SER A 94 -1.34 19.90 2.63
CA SER A 94 -1.83 20.75 3.71
C SER A 94 -3.26 20.38 4.16
N ARG A 95 -4.13 20.02 3.20
CA ARG A 95 -5.53 19.65 3.45
C ARG A 95 -5.72 18.23 3.99
N LEU A 96 -4.75 17.35 3.75
CA LEU A 96 -4.69 16.04 4.39
C LEU A 96 -4.25 16.18 5.85
N LEU A 97 -3.27 17.03 6.12
CA LEU A 97 -2.73 17.26 7.46
C LEU A 97 -3.70 18.00 8.38
N ASP A 98 -4.51 18.91 7.85
CA ASP A 98 -5.55 19.62 8.60
C ASP A 98 -6.88 18.83 8.73
N HIS A 99 -6.93 17.61 8.19
CA HIS A 99 -8.09 16.72 8.15
C HIS A 99 -9.33 17.27 7.41
N THR A 100 -9.18 18.31 6.59
CA THR A 100 -10.24 18.78 5.69
C THR A 100 -10.65 17.70 4.71
N ILE A 101 -9.65 16.99 4.17
CA ILE A 101 -9.83 15.79 3.33
C ILE A 101 -9.19 14.59 4.03
N ASP A 102 -9.77 13.41 3.81
CA ASP A 102 -9.25 12.15 4.37
C ASP A 102 -8.35 11.41 3.37
N ALA A 103 -8.56 11.65 2.08
CA ALA A 103 -7.87 10.93 1.02
C ALA A 103 -7.66 11.83 -0.20
N SER A 104 -6.55 11.59 -0.88
CA SER A 104 -6.28 12.16 -2.19
C SER A 104 -5.70 11.11 -3.11
N ILE A 105 -5.90 11.30 -4.40
CA ILE A 105 -5.45 10.38 -5.45
C ILE A 105 -4.37 11.09 -6.28
N TRP A 106 -3.22 10.45 -6.45
CA TRP A 106 -2.12 10.93 -7.30
C TRP A 106 -1.20 9.79 -7.74
N ASP A 107 -0.20 10.09 -8.57
CA ASP A 107 0.80 9.10 -9.01
C ASP A 107 1.58 8.51 -7.82
N SER A 108 1.68 7.18 -7.76
CA SER A 108 2.24 6.46 -6.62
C SER A 108 3.68 6.85 -6.32
N SER A 109 4.55 6.94 -7.34
CA SER A 109 5.96 7.32 -7.18
C SER A 109 6.15 8.71 -6.56
N ILE A 110 5.31 9.69 -6.94
CA ILE A 110 5.36 11.04 -6.39
C ILE A 110 4.88 11.03 -4.94
N LEU A 111 3.80 10.29 -4.65
CA LEU A 111 3.27 10.16 -3.29
C LEU A 111 4.26 9.45 -2.36
N GLU A 112 4.82 8.32 -2.80
CA GLU A 112 5.81 7.56 -2.04
C GLU A 112 7.05 8.40 -1.75
N TYR A 113 7.54 9.14 -2.75
CA TYR A 113 8.65 10.08 -2.55
C TYR A 113 8.29 11.16 -1.52
N ALA A 114 7.12 11.81 -1.67
CA ALA A 114 6.72 12.90 -0.79
C ALA A 114 6.48 12.44 0.65
N VAL A 115 5.79 11.31 0.84
CA VAL A 115 5.52 10.74 2.17
C VAL A 115 6.82 10.31 2.85
N ASN A 116 7.66 9.54 2.16
CA ASN A 116 8.90 9.04 2.77
C ASN A 116 9.89 10.16 3.10
N ASN A 117 9.93 11.23 2.31
CA ASN A 117 10.87 12.32 2.55
C ASN A 117 10.33 13.39 3.50
N TYR A 118 9.04 13.72 3.46
CA TYR A 118 8.52 14.92 4.13
C TYR A 118 7.41 14.63 5.16
N TYR A 119 6.57 13.59 4.98
CA TYR A 119 5.33 13.39 5.77
C TYR A 119 5.23 12.02 6.46
N CYS A 120 6.39 11.43 6.70
CA CYS A 120 6.67 10.07 7.13
C CYS A 120 5.88 9.53 8.34
N ASN A 121 5.43 10.40 9.26
CA ASN A 121 4.64 10.04 10.46
C ASN A 121 3.17 10.47 10.38
N GLU A 122 2.80 11.27 9.38
CA GLU A 122 1.51 11.97 9.33
C GLU A 122 0.64 11.45 8.18
N LEU A 123 1.27 11.06 7.07
CA LEU A 123 0.60 10.56 5.89
C LEU A 123 1.09 9.17 5.54
N ILE A 124 0.20 8.37 4.96
CA ILE A 124 0.51 7.05 4.44
C ILE A 124 -0.01 6.93 3.01
N VAL A 125 0.78 6.31 2.14
CA VAL A 125 0.30 5.89 0.83
C VAL A 125 -0.45 4.58 1.02
N THR A 126 -1.72 4.56 0.60
CA THR A 126 -2.57 3.38 0.72
C THR A 126 -3.18 2.96 -0.61
N GLY A 127 -3.51 1.68 -0.69
CA GLY A 127 -4.27 1.07 -1.75
C GLY A 127 -3.42 0.46 -2.86
N VAL A 128 -4.09 -0.34 -3.69
CA VAL A 128 -3.46 -0.93 -4.88
C VAL A 128 -3.50 0.04 -6.07
N GLY A 129 -2.42 0.08 -6.84
CA GLY A 129 -2.35 0.86 -8.07
C GLY A 129 -3.45 0.42 -9.05
N PHE A 130 -4.33 1.35 -9.42
CA PHE A 130 -5.52 1.09 -10.24
C PHE A 130 -5.37 1.56 -11.69
N ILE A 131 -4.43 2.47 -11.96
CA ILE A 131 -4.03 2.88 -13.32
C ILE A 131 -2.55 2.58 -13.48
N LYS A 132 -2.20 1.85 -14.54
CA LYS A 132 -0.82 1.70 -14.98
C LYS A 132 -0.51 2.81 -15.97
N SER A 133 0.14 3.86 -15.48
CA SER A 133 0.73 4.93 -16.29
C SER A 133 2.25 4.79 -16.30
N SER A 134 2.91 5.47 -17.24
CA SER A 134 4.37 5.52 -17.29
C SER A 134 4.79 6.90 -17.79
N PHE A 135 5.88 7.41 -17.22
CA PHE A 135 6.45 8.67 -17.66
C PHE A 135 7.11 8.52 -19.03
N ALA A 136 6.94 9.53 -19.89
CA ALA A 136 7.49 9.55 -21.23
C ALA A 136 8.06 10.93 -21.55
N ILE A 137 9.09 10.94 -22.39
CA ILE A 137 9.69 12.16 -22.91
C ILE A 137 8.97 12.52 -24.22
N VAL A 138 8.37 13.71 -24.26
CA VAL A 138 7.67 14.21 -25.44
C VAL A 138 8.66 14.96 -26.35
N LEU A 139 8.69 14.61 -27.63
CA LEU A 139 9.62 15.15 -28.61
C LEU A 139 8.82 15.79 -29.77
N PRO A 140 9.35 16.83 -30.43
CA PRO A 140 8.72 17.38 -31.61
C PRO A 140 8.68 16.36 -32.74
N LYS A 141 7.67 16.47 -33.60
CA LYS A 141 7.52 15.58 -34.76
C LYS A 141 8.76 15.69 -35.65
N ASN A 142 9.29 14.55 -36.08
CA ASN A 142 10.48 14.43 -36.94
C ASN A 142 11.79 14.98 -36.33
N TRP A 143 11.96 14.91 -35.01
CA TRP A 143 13.23 15.28 -34.39
C TRP A 143 14.39 14.36 -34.84
N LEU A 144 15.48 14.97 -35.34
CA LEU A 144 16.62 14.26 -35.94
C LEU A 144 17.29 13.26 -34.99
N TYR A 145 17.37 13.61 -33.70
CA TYR A 145 18.08 12.81 -32.68
C TYR A 145 17.18 11.80 -31.96
N LYS A 146 15.94 11.60 -32.42
CA LYS A 146 15.01 10.66 -31.77
C LYS A 146 15.61 9.26 -31.64
N LYS A 147 16.26 8.78 -32.71
CA LYS A 147 16.86 7.44 -32.74
C LYS A 147 18.02 7.33 -31.74
N ASP A 148 18.88 8.34 -31.71
CA ASP A 148 20.03 8.35 -30.80
C ASP A 148 19.57 8.41 -29.34
N LEU A 149 18.58 9.24 -29.01
CA LEU A 149 18.01 9.30 -27.66
C LEU A 149 17.44 7.95 -27.23
N ASP A 150 16.68 7.27 -28.10
CA ASP A 150 16.05 5.99 -27.79
C ASP A 150 17.09 4.89 -27.48
N VAL A 151 18.13 4.78 -28.32
CA VAL A 151 19.25 3.85 -28.10
C VAL A 151 19.97 4.14 -26.79
N ASN A 152 20.20 5.42 -26.46
CA ASN A 152 20.86 5.79 -25.21
C ASN A 152 20.00 5.48 -23.98
N ILE A 153 18.67 5.69 -24.03
CA ILE A 153 17.76 5.34 -22.93
C ILE A 153 17.78 3.82 -22.69
N VAL A 154 17.73 3.01 -23.75
CA VAL A 154 17.84 1.55 -23.63
C VAL A 154 19.18 1.14 -23.02
N SER A 155 20.28 1.73 -23.47
CA SER A 155 21.61 1.47 -22.91
C SER A 155 21.72 1.84 -21.43
N LEU A 156 21.08 2.93 -20.98
CA LEU A 156 21.02 3.31 -19.56
C LEU A 156 20.26 2.27 -18.71
N ARG A 157 19.22 1.65 -19.28
CA ARG A 157 18.47 0.57 -18.63
C ARG A 157 19.30 -0.71 -18.54
N GLU A 158 19.92 -1.14 -19.65
CA GLU A 158 20.74 -2.36 -19.69
C GLU A 158 21.97 -2.28 -18.78
N SER A 159 22.56 -1.09 -18.67
CA SER A 159 23.70 -0.82 -17.77
C SER A 159 23.31 -0.61 -16.30
N GLN A 160 22.04 -0.81 -15.93
CA GLN A 160 21.49 -0.62 -14.57
C GLN A 160 21.69 0.79 -13.97
N LYS A 161 22.06 1.79 -14.80
CA LYS A 161 22.24 3.17 -14.33
C LYS A 161 20.93 3.81 -13.89
N LEU A 162 19.82 3.44 -14.53
CA LEU A 162 18.50 3.91 -14.10
C LEU A 162 18.13 3.41 -12.70
N GLU A 163 18.44 2.15 -12.37
CA GLU A 163 18.22 1.60 -11.03
C GLU A 163 19.07 2.30 -9.98
N LEU A 164 20.31 2.69 -10.33
CA LEU A 164 21.15 3.50 -9.46
C LEU A 164 20.55 4.89 -9.20
N PHE A 165 20.02 5.55 -10.23
CA PHE A 165 19.34 6.83 -10.05
C PHE A 165 18.09 6.70 -9.18
N GLU A 166 17.28 5.67 -9.42
CA GLU A 166 16.12 5.38 -8.58
C GLU A 166 16.54 5.19 -7.12
N LYS A 167 17.57 4.38 -6.85
CA LYS A 167 18.06 4.16 -5.49
C LYS A 167 18.60 5.44 -4.83
N VAL A 168 19.26 6.31 -5.58
CA VAL A 168 19.84 7.55 -5.05
C VAL A 168 18.74 8.58 -4.75
N TRP A 169 17.81 8.76 -5.68
CA TRP A 169 16.79 9.82 -5.60
C TRP A 169 15.54 9.38 -4.84
N MET A 170 15.15 8.12 -4.92
CA MET A 170 14.01 7.55 -4.19
C MET A 170 14.43 6.91 -2.87
N ASN A 171 15.67 7.15 -2.39
CA ASN A 171 16.18 6.51 -1.19
C ASN A 171 15.21 6.70 -0.03
N HIS A 172 14.57 5.60 0.37
CA HIS A 172 13.57 5.60 1.43
C HIS A 172 14.32 5.93 2.73
N ARG A 173 14.12 7.15 3.25
CA ARG A 173 14.36 7.35 4.68
C ARG A 173 13.38 6.43 5.37
N GLU A 174 13.89 5.43 6.09
CA GLU A 174 13.04 4.51 6.83
C GLU A 174 12.17 5.33 7.75
N CYS A 175 10.88 5.36 7.43
CA CYS A 175 9.90 5.91 8.33
C CYS A 175 9.84 5.01 9.53
N SER A 176 10.47 5.44 10.63
CA SER A 176 10.27 4.82 11.92
C SER A 176 8.79 4.88 12.19
N SER A 177 8.12 3.73 12.09
CA SER A 177 6.71 3.58 12.45
C SER A 177 6.58 3.80 13.95
N SER A 178 6.60 5.07 14.35
CA SER A 178 6.12 5.47 15.65
C SER A 178 4.62 5.17 15.61
N SER A 179 4.28 4.00 16.11
CA SER A 179 2.91 3.67 16.48
C SER A 179 2.51 4.71 17.53
N SER A 180 1.92 5.81 17.07
CA SER A 180 1.21 6.78 17.88
C SER A 180 -0.04 6.10 18.44
N SER A 181 0.22 5.20 19.40
CA SER A 181 -0.72 4.72 20.39
C SER A 181 -1.06 5.90 21.29
N SER A 182 -1.92 6.79 20.82
CA SER A 182 -2.51 7.82 21.65
C SER A 182 -3.85 8.28 21.08
N LEU A 183 -4.91 7.62 21.52
CA LEU A 183 -6.24 8.19 21.78
C LEU A 183 -7.02 7.12 22.56
N ASN A 184 -6.86 7.12 23.88
CA ASN A 184 -7.77 7.80 24.82
C ASN A 184 -9.20 7.27 24.69
N HIS A 185 -9.43 6.10 25.31
CA HIS A 185 -10.78 5.72 25.71
C HIS A 185 -11.20 6.70 26.81
N VAL A 186 -11.99 7.71 26.43
CA VAL A 186 -12.69 8.58 27.36
C VAL A 186 -13.81 7.75 27.96
N ASP A 187 -13.63 7.33 29.21
CA ASP A 187 -14.73 6.94 30.09
C ASP A 187 -15.64 8.17 30.27
N GLY A 188 -16.83 8.09 29.68
CA GLY A 188 -17.91 9.04 29.92
C GLY A 188 -18.81 8.54 31.05
N PRO A 189 -19.07 9.34 32.10
CA PRO A 189 -20.01 8.98 33.15
C PRO A 189 -21.44 9.43 32.82
N LYS A 190 -22.37 8.49 32.71
CA LYS A 190 -23.74 8.45 33.30
C LYS A 190 -24.64 7.48 32.55
#